data_AF-A0A661XHN7-F1
#
_entry.id   AF-A0A661XHN7-F1
#
_cell.length_a   1.000
_cell.length_b   1.000
_cell.length_c   1.000
_cell.angle_alpha   90.00
_cell.angle_beta   90.00
_cell.angle_gamma   90.00
#
_symmetry.space_group_name_H-M   'P 1'
#
loop_
_entity.id
_entity.type
_entity.pdbx_description
1 polymer ?
#
loop_
_entity_poly.entity_id
_entity_poly.type
_entity_poly.pdbx_seq_one_letter_code
_entity_poly.pdbx_strand_id
1 'polypeptide(L)'
;MEMTNSLKGYLLALVSVIAVSNVYLFSKVALKEVSLPQFGVYWFALGLLWILLYAWNQKTFPLFKELPRSCYFVLLLLGFLEVIGTYFFFKAIDTISNPTIVSFIGNIAPALIIILSYFILKERFNSLEFWGILLAIAGAFVISYKGDSGMDDMFIEGAQYVMYSSILGAINAVIIKKKIKKIHPAILTINRSLFLLVFSIIALIVLQESLAIPMSAFKNIMIGSLLGPFLTVIAGYVALQYIPLSRKAIIASTRGLFVLAGSYVYFGVFPDTIALVGGMVTILGVLLIAFGKLKFQNKMF
;
A
#
# COMPACT_ATOMS: atom_id res chain seq x y z
N MET A 1 -6.53 31.71 -3.64
CA MET A 1 -6.72 30.96 -4.90
C MET A 1 -7.28 29.60 -4.53
N GLU A 2 -8.57 29.36 -4.78
CA GLU A 2 -9.20 28.07 -4.42
C GLU A 2 -8.58 26.94 -5.25
N MET A 3 -8.05 25.93 -4.56
CA MET A 3 -7.43 24.78 -5.20
C MET A 3 -8.49 23.94 -5.92
N THR A 4 -8.34 23.73 -7.23
CA THR A 4 -9.19 22.79 -7.98
C THR A 4 -9.21 21.41 -7.33
N ASN A 5 -10.38 20.78 -7.28
CA ASN A 5 -10.61 19.47 -6.67
C ASN A 5 -9.62 18.39 -7.15
N SER A 6 -9.17 18.45 -8.41
CA SER A 6 -8.16 17.54 -8.97
C SER A 6 -6.78 17.72 -8.35
N LEU A 7 -6.29 18.96 -8.20
CA LEU A 7 -5.00 19.27 -7.59
C LEU A 7 -4.96 18.79 -6.13
N LYS A 8 -6.06 19.00 -5.40
CA LYS A 8 -6.22 18.47 -4.03
C LYS A 8 -6.04 16.95 -3.98
N GLY A 9 -6.66 16.23 -4.91
CA GLY A 9 -6.54 14.77 -4.99
C GLY A 9 -5.11 14.30 -5.28
N TYR A 10 -4.38 14.99 -6.16
CA TYR A 10 -2.99 14.66 -6.46
C TYR A 10 -2.04 14.94 -5.30
N LEU A 11 -2.20 16.07 -4.60
CA LEU A 11 -1.40 16.39 -3.41
C LEU A 11 -1.64 15.38 -2.29
N LEU A 12 -2.90 14.98 -2.06
CA LEU A 12 -3.21 13.95 -1.08
C LEU A 12 -2.62 12.58 -1.46
N ALA A 13 -2.61 12.24 -2.74
CA ALA A 13 -1.94 11.03 -3.21
C ALA A 13 -0.43 11.09 -2.97
N LEU A 14 0.21 12.24 -3.21
CA LEU A 14 1.64 12.43 -2.94
C LEU A 14 1.96 12.33 -1.44
N VAL A 15 1.16 12.95 -0.58
CA VAL A 15 1.28 12.82 0.89
C VAL A 15 1.17 11.35 1.31
N SER A 16 0.18 10.63 0.76
CA SER A 16 0.00 9.20 1.01
C SER A 16 1.24 8.39 0.60
N VAL A 17 1.89 8.76 -0.50
CA VAL A 17 3.09 8.07 -1.02
C VAL A 17 4.34 8.36 -0.18
N ILE A 18 4.54 9.59 0.26
CA ILE A 18 5.67 9.92 1.14
C ILE A 18 5.50 9.23 2.50
N ALA A 19 4.28 9.27 3.05
CA ALA A 19 3.96 8.62 4.32
C ALA A 19 4.19 7.10 4.24
N VAL A 20 3.68 6.43 3.21
CA VAL A 20 3.85 4.98 3.06
C VAL A 20 5.30 4.63 2.77
N SER A 21 6.09 5.47 2.12
CA SER A 21 7.52 5.18 1.90
C SER A 21 8.27 5.07 3.22
N ASN A 22 7.94 5.93 4.19
CA ASN A 22 8.48 5.86 5.54
C ASN A 22 7.98 4.64 6.32
N VAL A 23 6.76 4.13 6.03
CA VAL A 23 6.26 2.89 6.63
C VAL A 23 7.19 1.71 6.33
N TYR A 24 7.75 1.61 5.12
CA TYR A 24 8.69 0.54 4.79
C TYR A 24 9.92 0.56 5.71
N LEU A 25 10.41 1.76 6.05
CA LEU A 25 11.58 1.95 6.89
C LEU A 25 11.27 1.64 8.36
N PHE A 26 10.27 2.30 8.94
CA PHE A 26 9.93 2.14 10.36
C PHE A 26 9.43 0.74 10.69
N SER A 27 8.67 0.10 9.79
CA SER A 27 8.28 -1.30 9.98
C SER A 27 9.46 -2.25 9.88
N LYS A 28 10.41 -2.02 8.95
CA LYS A 28 11.63 -2.85 8.88
C LYS A 28 12.48 -2.72 10.13
N VAL A 29 12.65 -1.53 10.69
CA VAL A 29 13.38 -1.34 11.95
C VAL A 29 12.67 -2.06 13.09
N ALA A 30 11.35 -1.87 13.23
CA ALA A 30 10.60 -2.49 14.32
C ALA A 30 10.61 -4.03 14.23
N LEU A 31 10.37 -4.60 13.05
CA LEU A 31 10.30 -6.05 12.83
C LEU A 31 11.63 -6.78 13.06
N LYS A 32 12.76 -6.06 13.13
CA LYS A 32 14.04 -6.66 13.57
C LYS A 32 14.08 -6.95 15.08
N GLU A 33 13.24 -6.28 15.87
CA GLU A 33 13.25 -6.35 17.33
C GLU A 33 12.02 -7.06 17.91
N VAL A 34 10.94 -7.18 17.13
CA VAL A 34 9.65 -7.74 17.58
C VAL A 34 9.06 -8.66 16.52
N SER A 35 8.25 -9.62 16.95
CA SER A 35 7.52 -10.51 16.06
C SER A 35 6.43 -9.77 15.28
N LEU A 36 5.95 -10.39 14.19
CA LEU A 36 4.82 -9.85 13.40
C LEU A 36 3.53 -9.63 14.23
N PRO A 37 3.09 -10.55 15.11
CA PRO A 37 1.92 -10.33 15.96
C PRO A 37 2.12 -9.17 16.95
N GLN A 38 3.26 -9.11 17.65
CA GLN A 38 3.59 -8.00 18.56
C GLN A 38 3.55 -6.66 17.82
N PHE A 39 4.26 -6.58 16.69
CA PHE A 39 4.25 -5.42 15.81
C PHE A 39 2.82 -5.02 15.44
N GLY A 40 2.01 -5.98 14.96
CA GLY A 40 0.64 -5.74 14.53
C GLY A 40 -0.25 -5.17 15.64
N VAL A 41 -0.19 -5.73 16.85
CA VAL A 41 -1.01 -5.25 17.98
C VAL A 41 -0.73 -3.77 18.26
N TYR A 42 0.53 -3.40 18.47
CA TYR A 42 0.88 -2.01 18.78
C TYR A 42 0.65 -1.08 17.58
N TRP A 43 1.02 -1.51 16.38
CA TRP A 43 0.92 -0.71 15.16
C TRP A 43 -0.53 -0.36 14.81
N PHE A 44 -1.44 -1.33 14.90
CA PHE A 44 -2.85 -1.11 14.59
C PHE A 44 -3.65 -0.54 15.76
N ALA A 45 -3.25 -0.79 17.02
CA ALA A 45 -3.88 -0.13 18.18
C ALA A 45 -3.59 1.38 18.18
N LEU A 46 -2.32 1.77 18.03
CA LEU A 46 -1.94 3.19 17.91
C LEU A 46 -2.52 3.81 16.64
N GLY A 47 -2.48 3.10 15.52
CA GLY A 47 -3.13 3.50 14.28
C GLY A 47 -4.61 3.83 14.48
N LEU A 48 -5.35 2.92 15.10
CA LEU A 48 -6.77 3.09 15.41
C LEU A 48 -7.00 4.29 16.34
N LEU A 49 -6.14 4.49 17.35
CA LEU A 49 -6.20 5.66 18.22
C LEU A 49 -6.10 6.97 17.41
N TRP A 50 -5.10 7.11 16.54
CA TRP A 50 -4.94 8.29 15.68
C TRP A 50 -6.15 8.53 14.79
N ILE A 51 -6.70 7.46 14.21
CA ILE A 51 -7.87 7.54 13.33
C ILE A 51 -9.13 7.95 14.12
N LEU A 52 -9.32 7.43 15.33
CA LEU A 52 -10.46 7.80 16.18
C LEU A 52 -10.38 9.27 16.63
N LEU A 53 -9.20 9.77 16.99
CA LEU A 53 -8.97 11.18 17.31
C LEU A 53 -9.32 12.08 16.12
N TYR A 54 -8.89 11.70 14.91
CA TYR A 54 -9.28 12.40 13.68
C TYR A 54 -10.78 12.33 13.42
N ALA A 55 -11.40 11.16 13.58
CA ALA A 55 -12.83 10.96 13.35
C ALA A 55 -13.69 11.79 14.29
N TRP A 56 -13.23 11.97 15.54
CA TRP A 56 -13.83 12.85 16.55
C TRP A 56 -13.78 14.31 16.11
N ASN A 57 -12.60 14.80 15.77
CA ASN A 57 -12.40 16.19 15.34
C ASN A 57 -13.22 16.54 14.09
N GLN A 58 -13.36 15.59 13.16
CA GLN A 58 -14.15 15.77 11.95
C GLN A 58 -15.65 15.46 12.12
N LYS A 59 -16.10 15.12 13.34
CA LYS A 59 -17.49 14.76 13.65
C LYS A 59 -18.08 13.70 12.72
N THR A 60 -17.28 12.69 12.36
CA THR A 60 -17.66 11.66 11.39
C THR A 60 -18.42 10.47 11.99
N PHE A 61 -18.52 10.39 13.32
CA PHE A 61 -19.23 9.31 14.02
C PHE A 61 -20.72 9.14 13.67
N PRO A 62 -21.52 10.20 13.44
CA PRO A 62 -22.91 10.06 13.00
C PRO A 62 -23.05 9.29 11.68
N LEU A 63 -22.06 9.40 10.79
CA LEU A 63 -22.06 8.72 9.47
C LEU A 63 -22.07 7.19 9.59
N PHE A 64 -21.68 6.63 10.73
CA PHE A 64 -21.79 5.18 10.97
C PHE A 64 -23.25 4.72 11.11
N LYS A 65 -24.12 5.56 11.67
CA LYS A 65 -25.56 5.26 11.83
C LYS A 65 -26.31 5.36 10.52
N GLU A 66 -25.83 6.21 9.61
CA GLU A 66 -26.41 6.44 8.28
C GLU A 66 -25.93 5.41 7.23
N LEU A 67 -25.05 4.48 7.61
CA LEU A 67 -24.46 3.53 6.68
C LEU A 67 -25.54 2.55 6.13
N PRO A 68 -25.71 2.44 4.80
CA PRO A 68 -26.67 1.50 4.23
C PRO A 68 -26.30 0.06 4.60
N ARG A 69 -27.31 -0.78 4.90
CA ARG A 69 -27.07 -2.19 5.30
C ARG A 69 -26.27 -2.98 4.26
N SER A 70 -26.43 -2.65 2.98
CA SER A 70 -25.66 -3.26 1.87
C SER A 70 -24.16 -2.97 1.91
N CYS A 71 -23.70 -2.04 2.74
CA CYS A 71 -22.28 -1.72 2.91
C CYS A 71 -21.61 -2.58 3.98
N TYR A 72 -22.33 -3.19 4.93
CA TYR A 72 -21.70 -4.03 5.97
C TYR A 72 -21.00 -5.26 5.39
N PHE A 73 -21.64 -5.96 4.45
CA PHE A 73 -21.00 -7.10 3.78
C PHE A 73 -19.73 -6.68 3.02
N VAL A 74 -19.75 -5.49 2.41
CA VAL A 74 -18.58 -4.94 1.74
C VAL A 74 -17.47 -4.62 2.74
N LEU A 75 -17.80 -4.02 3.89
CA LEU A 75 -16.83 -3.73 4.95
C LEU A 75 -16.20 -5.00 5.51
N LEU A 76 -16.99 -6.05 5.70
CA LEU A 76 -16.48 -7.36 6.13
C LEU A 76 -15.52 -7.94 5.10
N LEU A 77 -15.90 -7.96 3.82
CA LEU A 77 -15.03 -8.44 2.73
C LEU A 77 -13.72 -7.64 2.66
N LEU A 78 -13.80 -6.30 2.72
CA LEU A 78 -12.63 -5.43 2.74
C LEU A 78 -11.75 -5.72 3.95
N GLY A 79 -12.34 -5.93 5.14
CA GLY A 79 -11.61 -6.27 6.36
C GLY A 79 -10.75 -7.53 6.21
N PHE A 80 -11.33 -8.62 5.68
CA PHE A 80 -10.59 -9.87 5.45
C PHE A 80 -9.52 -9.74 4.36
N LEU A 81 -9.84 -9.10 3.24
CA LEU A 81 -8.84 -8.84 2.18
C LEU A 81 -7.66 -8.05 2.72
N GLU A 82 -7.93 -7.06 3.59
CA GLU A 82 -6.90 -6.23 4.20
C GLU A 82 -6.05 -6.98 5.20
N VAL A 83 -6.63 -7.89 6.00
CA VAL A 83 -5.88 -8.76 6.91
C VAL A 83 -4.88 -9.60 6.13
N ILE A 84 -5.33 -10.32 5.11
CA ILE A 84 -4.47 -11.23 4.33
C ILE A 84 -3.42 -10.42 3.54
N GLY A 85 -3.84 -9.34 2.87
CA GLY A 85 -2.94 -8.52 2.07
C GLY A 85 -1.89 -7.80 2.90
N THR A 86 -2.28 -7.24 4.04
CA THR A 86 -1.36 -6.51 4.93
C THR A 86 -0.43 -7.47 5.69
N TYR A 87 -0.90 -8.67 6.05
CA TYR A 87 -0.05 -9.72 6.59
C TYR A 87 1.09 -10.07 5.63
N PHE A 88 0.77 -10.37 4.37
CA PHE A 88 1.80 -10.65 3.36
C PHE A 88 2.71 -9.45 3.09
N PHE A 89 2.17 -8.23 3.15
CA PHE A 89 2.98 -7.02 3.01
C PHE A 89 4.06 -6.91 4.10
N PHE A 90 3.68 -7.05 5.37
CA PHE A 90 4.65 -6.97 6.46
C PHE A 90 5.56 -8.20 6.51
N LYS A 91 5.05 -9.38 6.15
CA LYS A 91 5.88 -10.57 5.99
C LYS A 91 6.95 -10.38 4.91
N ALA A 92 6.61 -9.76 3.77
CA ALA A 92 7.59 -9.43 2.74
C ALA A 92 8.66 -8.46 3.25
N ILE A 93 8.27 -7.44 4.03
CA ILE A 93 9.22 -6.50 4.65
C ILE A 93 10.12 -7.21 5.63
N ASP A 94 9.57 -8.11 6.45
CA ASP A 94 10.32 -8.89 7.43
C ASP A 94 11.37 -9.79 6.75
N THR A 95 10.93 -10.58 5.76
CA THR A 95 11.78 -11.53 5.03
C THR A 95 12.85 -10.86 4.16
N ILE A 96 12.49 -9.86 3.34
CA ILE A 96 13.44 -9.24 2.40
C ILE A 96 14.31 -8.23 3.15
N SER A 97 15.63 -8.41 3.12
CA SER A 97 16.57 -7.58 3.90
C SER A 97 16.54 -6.10 3.53
N ASN A 98 16.45 -5.78 2.24
CA ASN A 98 16.39 -4.41 1.73
C ASN A 98 14.94 -4.00 1.39
N PRO A 99 14.31 -3.07 2.13
CA PRO A 99 12.93 -2.65 1.88
C PRO A 99 12.74 -1.96 0.52
N THR A 100 13.82 -1.47 -0.10
CA THR A 100 13.78 -0.95 -1.47
C THR A 100 13.35 -2.02 -2.46
N ILE A 101 13.86 -3.24 -2.32
CA ILE A 101 13.52 -4.38 -3.18
C ILE A 101 12.02 -4.68 -3.09
N VAL A 102 11.48 -4.73 -1.87
CA VAL A 102 10.04 -4.88 -1.61
C VAL A 102 9.22 -3.82 -2.35
N SER A 103 9.68 -2.56 -2.29
CA SER A 103 8.98 -1.45 -2.93
C SER A 103 9.01 -1.50 -4.47
N PHE A 104 10.12 -1.96 -5.06
CA PHE A 104 10.25 -2.08 -6.51
C PHE A 104 9.44 -3.25 -7.07
N ILE A 105 9.48 -4.43 -6.43
CA ILE A 105 8.60 -5.55 -6.79
C ILE A 105 7.12 -5.13 -6.64
N GLY A 106 6.82 -4.35 -5.59
CA GLY A 106 5.48 -3.80 -5.34
C GLY A 106 4.94 -2.87 -6.43
N ASN A 107 5.77 -2.42 -7.39
CA ASN A 107 5.30 -1.67 -8.57
C ASN A 107 4.47 -2.53 -9.55
N ILE A 108 4.39 -3.85 -9.34
CA ILE A 108 3.35 -4.69 -9.98
C ILE A 108 1.94 -4.21 -9.58
N ALA A 109 1.73 -3.71 -8.36
CA ALA A 109 0.40 -3.32 -7.90
C ALA A 109 -0.28 -2.26 -8.79
N PRO A 110 0.38 -1.16 -9.20
CA PRO A 110 -0.14 -0.26 -10.23
C PRO A 110 -0.59 -0.96 -11.52
N ALA A 111 0.21 -1.89 -12.05
CA ALA A 111 -0.15 -2.65 -13.25
C ALA A 111 -1.45 -3.46 -13.05
N LEU A 112 -1.55 -4.18 -11.93
CA LEU A 112 -2.76 -4.94 -11.57
C LEU A 112 -3.97 -4.02 -11.39
N ILE A 113 -3.79 -2.86 -10.75
CA ILE A 113 -4.84 -1.86 -10.56
C ILE A 113 -5.37 -1.36 -11.89
N ILE A 114 -4.51 -1.10 -12.88
CA ILE A 114 -4.94 -0.60 -14.19
C ILE A 114 -5.78 -1.65 -14.92
N ILE A 115 -5.32 -2.91 -14.92
CA ILE A 115 -6.05 -4.05 -15.50
C ILE A 115 -7.44 -4.17 -14.84
N LEU A 116 -7.50 -4.21 -13.51
CA LEU A 116 -8.77 -4.33 -12.79
C LEU A 116 -9.66 -3.09 -12.94
N SER A 117 -9.08 -1.89 -13.04
CA SER A 117 -9.82 -0.65 -13.26
C SER A 117 -10.47 -0.61 -14.65
N TYR A 118 -9.83 -1.19 -15.67
CA TYR A 118 -10.45 -1.37 -16.98
C TYR A 118 -11.71 -2.25 -16.90
N PHE A 119 -11.60 -3.44 -16.29
CA PHE A 119 -12.74 -4.38 -16.23
C PHE A 119 -13.86 -3.94 -15.28
N ILE A 120 -13.52 -3.42 -14.10
CA ILE A 120 -14.49 -3.20 -13.01
C ILE A 120 -14.98 -1.74 -12.97
N LEU A 121 -14.09 -0.78 -13.21
CA LEU A 121 -14.40 0.64 -13.17
C LEU A 121 -14.68 1.23 -14.56
N LYS A 122 -14.49 0.44 -15.63
CA LYS A 122 -14.64 0.85 -17.03
C LYS A 122 -13.75 2.04 -17.38
N GLU A 123 -12.58 2.15 -16.75
CA GLU A 123 -11.58 3.15 -17.11
C GLU A 123 -10.95 2.78 -18.46
N ARG A 124 -10.83 3.72 -19.40
CA ARG A 124 -10.28 3.45 -20.73
C ARG A 124 -8.79 3.12 -20.68
N PHE A 125 -8.35 2.24 -21.57
CA PHE A 125 -7.00 1.70 -21.65
C PHE A 125 -6.45 1.86 -23.07
N ASN A 126 -5.15 2.12 -23.21
CA ASN A 126 -4.50 2.32 -24.51
C ASN A 126 -3.21 1.49 -24.63
N SER A 127 -2.65 1.44 -25.84
CA SER A 127 -1.46 0.62 -26.14
C SER A 127 -0.19 1.04 -25.36
N LEU A 128 -0.03 2.31 -24.98
CA LEU A 128 1.11 2.75 -24.16
C LEU A 128 0.98 2.22 -22.73
N GLU A 129 -0.24 2.21 -22.18
CA GLU A 129 -0.51 1.61 -20.87
C GLU A 129 -0.24 0.10 -20.88
N PHE A 130 -0.54 -0.60 -21.98
CA PHE A 130 -0.22 -2.03 -22.14
C PHE A 130 1.28 -2.31 -22.09
N TRP A 131 2.08 -1.60 -22.88
CA TRP A 131 3.52 -1.78 -22.85
C TRP A 131 4.12 -1.39 -21.49
N GLY A 132 3.59 -0.35 -20.86
CA GLY A 132 4.01 0.03 -19.51
C GLY A 132 3.70 -1.04 -18.45
N ILE A 133 2.57 -1.73 -18.55
CA ILE A 133 2.25 -2.90 -17.70
C ILE A 133 3.25 -4.02 -17.91
N LEU A 134 3.55 -4.38 -19.17
CA LEU A 134 4.50 -5.45 -19.47
C LEU A 134 5.89 -5.14 -18.90
N LEU A 135 6.35 -3.89 -19.04
CA LEU A 135 7.62 -3.45 -18.46
C LEU A 135 7.60 -3.48 -16.92
N ALA A 136 6.49 -3.06 -16.28
CA ALA A 136 6.37 -3.13 -14.83
C ALA A 136 6.47 -4.56 -14.30
N ILE A 137 5.82 -5.51 -14.97
CA ILE A 137 5.87 -6.94 -14.62
C ILE A 137 7.26 -7.51 -14.90
N ALA A 138 7.85 -7.20 -16.06
CA ALA A 138 9.18 -7.67 -16.44
C ALA A 138 10.26 -7.16 -15.47
N GLY A 139 10.23 -5.89 -15.09
CA GLY A 139 11.15 -5.32 -14.12
C GLY A 139 11.06 -6.03 -12.76
N ALA A 140 9.85 -6.27 -12.27
CA ALA A 140 9.65 -6.97 -11.00
C ALA A 140 10.09 -8.44 -11.07
N PHE A 141 9.92 -9.10 -12.23
CA PHE A 141 10.46 -10.43 -12.48
C PHE A 141 11.99 -10.44 -12.42
N VAL A 142 12.66 -9.50 -13.10
CA VAL A 142 14.13 -9.36 -13.09
C VAL A 142 14.67 -9.17 -11.67
N ILE A 143 14.01 -8.35 -10.85
CA ILE A 143 14.41 -8.14 -9.45
C ILE A 143 14.26 -9.42 -8.63
N SER A 144 13.19 -10.18 -8.90
CA SER A 144 12.84 -11.33 -8.07
C SER A 144 13.65 -12.58 -8.45
N TYR A 145 14.18 -12.66 -9.67
CA TYR A 145 14.79 -13.86 -10.22
C TYR A 145 16.21 -14.10 -9.68
N LYS A 146 16.46 -15.30 -9.14
CA LYS A 146 17.73 -15.70 -8.51
C LYS A 146 18.60 -16.58 -9.43
N GLY A 147 18.02 -17.24 -10.43
CA GLY A 147 18.75 -17.97 -11.47
C GLY A 147 19.15 -19.41 -11.17
N ASP A 148 18.76 -19.97 -10.02
CA ASP A 148 19.15 -21.33 -9.62
C ASP A 148 18.21 -22.44 -10.14
N SER A 149 18.78 -23.66 -10.18
CA SER A 149 18.36 -24.82 -10.99
C SER A 149 17.07 -25.56 -10.57
N GLY A 150 16.20 -24.95 -9.74
CA GLY A 150 14.96 -25.59 -9.25
C GLY A 150 13.83 -24.59 -9.05
N MET A 151 12.58 -25.02 -9.33
CA MET A 151 11.39 -24.15 -9.32
C MET A 151 11.14 -23.47 -7.96
N ASP A 152 11.53 -24.12 -6.87
CA ASP A 152 11.37 -23.63 -5.50
C ASP A 152 12.39 -22.55 -5.10
N ASP A 153 13.52 -22.43 -5.81
CA ASP A 153 14.59 -21.45 -5.54
C ASP A 153 14.81 -20.48 -6.73
N MET A 154 13.84 -20.43 -7.65
CA MET A 154 13.88 -19.52 -8.81
C MET A 154 13.79 -18.05 -8.42
N PHE A 155 13.16 -17.74 -7.30
CA PHE A 155 12.91 -16.38 -6.84
C PHE A 155 13.43 -16.12 -5.44
N ILE A 156 13.80 -14.88 -5.15
CA ILE A 156 14.18 -14.46 -3.80
C ILE A 156 13.04 -14.71 -2.82
N GLU A 157 13.38 -15.21 -1.63
CA GLU A 157 12.41 -15.44 -0.58
C GLU A 157 11.73 -14.12 -0.18
N GLY A 158 10.39 -14.11 -0.18
CA GLY A 158 9.58 -12.94 0.15
C GLY A 158 8.99 -12.25 -1.07
N ALA A 159 9.51 -12.46 -2.29
CA ALA A 159 8.92 -11.91 -3.51
C ALA A 159 7.48 -12.40 -3.72
N GLN A 160 7.18 -13.65 -3.37
CA GLN A 160 5.84 -14.23 -3.39
C GLN A 160 4.87 -13.47 -2.47
N TYR A 161 5.34 -13.02 -1.30
CA TYR A 161 4.52 -12.25 -0.38
C TYR A 161 4.23 -10.84 -0.93
N VAL A 162 5.17 -10.23 -1.65
CA VAL A 162 4.91 -8.98 -2.39
C VAL A 162 3.86 -9.19 -3.47
N MET A 163 3.92 -10.30 -4.20
CA MET A 163 2.93 -10.62 -5.24
C MET A 163 1.53 -10.82 -4.64
N TYR A 164 1.40 -11.63 -3.58
CA TYR A 164 0.11 -11.85 -2.91
C TYR A 164 -0.48 -10.55 -2.35
N SER A 165 0.33 -9.75 -1.67
CA SER A 165 -0.12 -8.45 -1.14
C SER A 165 -0.50 -7.47 -2.26
N SER A 166 0.20 -7.49 -3.40
CA SER A 166 -0.11 -6.64 -4.56
C SER A 166 -1.42 -7.01 -5.22
N ILE A 167 -1.72 -8.30 -5.38
CA ILE A 167 -3.00 -8.79 -5.93
C ILE A 167 -4.16 -8.39 -5.01
N LEU A 168 -4.05 -8.72 -3.72
CA LEU A 168 -5.10 -8.42 -2.74
C LEU A 168 -5.29 -6.91 -2.58
N GLY A 169 -4.20 -6.15 -2.55
CA GLY A 169 -4.21 -4.70 -2.49
C GLY A 169 -4.87 -4.07 -3.72
N ALA A 170 -4.64 -4.60 -4.93
CA ALA A 170 -5.28 -4.12 -6.15
C ALA A 170 -6.79 -4.40 -6.16
N ILE A 171 -7.22 -5.61 -5.77
CA ILE A 171 -8.65 -5.97 -5.63
C ILE A 171 -9.32 -5.04 -4.60
N ASN A 172 -8.70 -4.90 -3.43
CA ASN A 172 -9.19 -4.05 -2.35
C ASN A 172 -9.32 -2.58 -2.81
N ALA A 173 -8.31 -2.03 -3.48
CA ALA A 173 -8.32 -0.66 -3.98
C ALA A 173 -9.46 -0.40 -4.98
N VAL A 174 -9.76 -1.36 -5.85
CA VAL A 174 -10.85 -1.25 -6.84
C VAL A 174 -12.22 -1.29 -6.17
N ILE A 175 -12.42 -2.19 -5.21
CA ILE A 175 -13.68 -2.25 -4.44
C ILE A 175 -13.88 -0.95 -3.66
N ILE A 176 -12.82 -0.44 -3.01
CA ILE A 176 -12.84 0.84 -2.29
C ILE A 176 -13.21 1.97 -3.25
N LYS A 177 -12.55 2.09 -4.41
CA LYS A 177 -12.87 3.14 -5.38
C LYS A 177 -14.34 3.10 -5.80
N LYS A 178 -14.91 1.91 -6.01
CA LYS A 178 -16.34 1.74 -6.36
C LYS A 178 -17.28 2.21 -5.25
N LYS A 179 -16.83 2.20 -4.00
CA LYS A 179 -17.64 2.49 -2.80
C LYS A 179 -17.28 3.80 -2.11
N ILE A 180 -16.22 4.49 -2.52
CA ILE A 180 -15.68 5.70 -1.87
C ILE A 180 -16.64 6.90 -1.87
N LYS A 181 -17.65 6.88 -2.77
CA LYS A 181 -18.74 7.88 -2.80
C LYS A 181 -19.88 7.54 -1.84
N LYS A 182 -19.98 6.30 -1.38
CA LYS A 182 -21.05 5.79 -0.49
C LYS A 182 -20.58 5.57 0.94
N ILE A 183 -19.30 5.27 1.13
CA ILE A 183 -18.70 5.01 2.44
C ILE A 183 -17.62 6.06 2.69
N HIS A 184 -17.74 6.77 3.81
CA HIS A 184 -16.78 7.79 4.19
C HIS A 184 -15.37 7.20 4.43
N PRO A 185 -14.28 7.86 4.00
CA PRO A 185 -12.91 7.38 4.19
C PRO A 185 -12.55 7.00 5.63
N ALA A 186 -13.06 7.75 6.62
CA ALA A 186 -12.84 7.43 8.04
C ALA A 186 -13.41 6.06 8.42
N ILE A 187 -14.61 5.71 7.95
CA ILE A 187 -15.27 4.42 8.22
C ILE A 187 -14.45 3.27 7.62
N LEU A 188 -14.01 3.42 6.37
CA LEU A 188 -13.15 2.43 5.71
C LEU A 188 -11.84 2.20 6.47
N THR A 189 -11.24 3.28 6.97
CA THR A 189 -9.96 3.24 7.68
C THR A 189 -10.09 2.64 9.07
N ILE A 190 -11.17 2.97 9.80
CA ILE A 190 -11.51 2.35 11.10
C ILE A 190 -11.77 0.86 10.92
N ASN A 191 -12.59 0.48 9.93
CA ASN A 191 -12.86 -0.93 9.63
C ASN A 191 -11.59 -1.72 9.34
N ARG A 192 -10.72 -1.21 8.44
CA ARG A 192 -9.41 -1.80 8.15
C ARG A 192 -8.59 -2.02 9.42
N SER A 193 -8.45 -0.97 10.25
CA SER A 193 -7.58 -1.03 11.44
C SER A 193 -8.15 -1.93 12.53
N LEU A 194 -9.48 -2.00 12.68
CA LEU A 194 -10.15 -2.90 13.62
C LEU A 194 -9.90 -4.37 13.26
N PHE A 195 -10.12 -4.76 12.00
CA PHE A 195 -9.88 -6.14 11.54
C PHE A 195 -8.42 -6.55 11.72
N LEU A 196 -7.48 -5.66 11.38
CA LEU A 196 -6.06 -5.91 11.53
C LEU A 196 -5.63 -6.01 13.00
N LEU A 197 -6.18 -5.18 13.87
CA LEU A 197 -5.93 -5.25 15.31
C LEU A 197 -6.47 -6.55 15.91
N VAL A 198 -7.72 -6.92 15.59
CA VAL A 198 -8.33 -8.17 16.06
C VAL A 198 -7.51 -9.37 15.59
N PHE A 199 -7.13 -9.41 14.31
CA PHE A 199 -6.26 -10.47 13.79
C PHE A 199 -4.92 -10.53 14.53
N SER A 200 -4.29 -9.38 14.79
CA SER A 200 -2.99 -9.33 15.48
C SER A 200 -3.09 -9.80 16.93
N ILE A 201 -4.16 -9.44 17.64
CA ILE A 201 -4.43 -9.91 19.01
C ILE A 201 -4.65 -11.43 19.01
N ILE A 202 -5.47 -11.95 18.08
CA ILE A 202 -5.70 -13.39 17.96
C ILE A 202 -4.38 -14.11 17.68
N ALA A 203 -3.57 -13.62 16.74
CA ALA A 203 -2.27 -14.21 16.40
C ALA A 203 -1.32 -14.22 17.61
N LEU A 204 -1.25 -13.12 18.37
CA LEU A 204 -0.42 -13.02 19.57
C LEU A 204 -0.82 -14.04 20.64
N ILE A 205 -2.13 -14.21 20.86
CA ILE A 205 -2.67 -15.19 21.82
C ILE A 205 -2.39 -16.63 21.36
N VAL A 206 -2.66 -16.93 20.08
CA VAL A 206 -2.47 -18.28 19.51
C VAL A 206 -1.01 -18.70 19.52
N LEU A 207 -0.09 -17.78 19.21
CA LEU A 207 1.34 -18.02 19.21
C LEU A 207 1.98 -17.90 20.61
N GLN A 208 1.17 -17.58 21.64
CA GLN A 208 1.60 -17.43 23.04
C GLN A 208 2.75 -16.43 23.21
N GLU A 209 2.74 -15.36 22.42
CA GLU A 209 3.76 -14.32 22.48
C GLU A 209 3.45 -13.28 23.57
N SER A 210 4.49 -12.75 24.20
CA SER A 210 4.34 -11.69 25.21
C SER A 210 4.03 -10.34 24.55
N LEU A 211 3.32 -9.46 25.28
CA LEU A 211 3.18 -8.05 24.88
C LEU A 211 4.45 -7.23 25.15
N ALA A 212 5.42 -7.76 25.89
CA ALA A 212 6.65 -7.05 26.19
C ALA A 212 7.48 -6.82 24.91
N ILE A 213 7.67 -5.54 24.57
CA ILE A 213 8.51 -5.11 23.44
C ILE A 213 9.55 -4.08 23.86
N PRO A 214 10.71 -4.01 23.20
CA PRO A 214 11.71 -2.98 23.47
C PRO A 214 11.18 -1.57 23.23
N MET A 215 11.67 -0.60 24.01
CA MET A 215 11.29 0.81 23.87
C MET A 215 11.71 1.39 22.49
N SER A 216 12.80 0.91 21.92
CA SER A 216 13.25 1.24 20.55
C SER A 216 12.20 0.81 19.52
N ALA A 217 11.76 -0.45 19.55
CA ALA A 217 10.67 -0.95 18.71
C ALA A 217 9.39 -0.12 18.90
N PHE A 218 8.98 0.15 20.15
CA PHE A 218 7.77 0.93 20.43
C PHE A 218 7.82 2.34 19.82
N LYS A 219 8.94 3.05 19.92
CA LYS A 219 9.12 4.39 19.30
C LYS A 219 8.97 4.34 17.78
N ASN A 220 9.59 3.34 17.13
CA ASN A 220 9.47 3.15 15.69
C ASN A 220 8.04 2.80 15.27
N ILE A 221 7.36 1.94 16.05
CA ILE A 221 5.96 1.60 15.83
C ILE A 221 5.05 2.82 16.03
N MET A 222 5.30 3.67 17.01
CA MET A 222 4.51 4.87 17.24
C MET A 222 4.59 5.83 16.04
N ILE A 223 5.80 6.16 15.57
CA ILE A 223 6.00 7.02 14.40
C ILE A 223 5.40 6.36 13.15
N GLY A 224 5.69 5.08 12.95
CA GLY A 224 5.20 4.32 11.81
C GLY A 224 3.67 4.17 11.79
N SER A 225 3.02 4.03 12.94
CA SER A 225 1.56 3.94 13.07
C SER A 225 0.85 5.27 12.71
N LEU A 226 1.48 6.41 12.99
CA LEU A 226 0.98 7.71 12.57
C LEU A 226 1.06 7.86 11.05
N LEU A 227 2.14 7.38 10.44
CA LEU A 227 2.37 7.50 9.00
C LEU A 227 1.57 6.46 8.19
N GLY A 228 1.47 5.23 8.68
CA GLY A 228 0.87 4.11 7.95
C GLY A 228 -0.66 4.07 8.09
N PRO A 229 -1.20 3.41 9.12
CA PRO A 229 -2.63 3.19 9.25
C PRO A 229 -3.43 4.50 9.30
N PHE A 230 -2.84 5.60 9.78
CA PHE A 230 -3.49 6.90 9.78
C PHE A 230 -3.23 7.71 8.49
N LEU A 231 -2.06 8.35 8.36
CA LEU A 231 -1.84 9.37 7.33
C LEU A 231 -1.89 8.79 5.90
N THR A 232 -1.21 7.67 5.66
CA THR A 232 -1.19 7.01 4.35
C THR A 232 -2.59 6.64 3.89
N VAL A 233 -3.36 5.98 4.76
CA VAL A 233 -4.66 5.41 4.38
C VAL A 233 -5.69 6.52 4.22
N ILE A 234 -5.79 7.47 5.16
CA ILE A 234 -6.75 8.57 5.06
C ILE A 234 -6.45 9.45 3.85
N ALA A 235 -5.22 9.95 3.69
CA ALA A 235 -4.86 10.77 2.54
C ALA A 235 -5.09 10.01 1.23
N GLY A 236 -4.74 8.71 1.21
CA GLY A 236 -4.95 7.84 0.07
C GLY A 236 -6.42 7.60 -0.28
N TYR A 237 -7.31 7.46 0.69
CA TYR A 237 -8.75 7.26 0.45
C TYR A 237 -9.46 8.56 0.08
N VAL A 238 -9.10 9.67 0.73
CA VAL A 238 -9.62 10.98 0.37
C VAL A 238 -9.15 11.36 -1.05
N ALA A 239 -7.91 11.06 -1.43
CA ALA A 239 -7.45 11.24 -2.82
C ALA A 239 -8.36 10.51 -3.83
N LEU A 240 -8.82 9.29 -3.52
CA LEU A 240 -9.73 8.53 -4.39
C LEU A 240 -11.11 9.16 -4.57
N GLN A 241 -11.51 10.11 -3.71
CA GLN A 241 -12.75 10.88 -3.94
C GLN A 241 -12.57 11.89 -5.07
N TYR A 242 -11.34 12.37 -5.28
CA TYR A 242 -11.02 13.48 -6.18
C TYR A 242 -10.40 13.04 -7.51
N ILE A 243 -9.64 11.93 -7.52
CA ILE A 243 -8.94 11.44 -8.73
C ILE A 243 -9.28 9.98 -9.05
N PRO A 244 -9.20 9.57 -10.34
CA PRO A 244 -9.32 8.16 -10.75
C PRO A 244 -8.32 7.24 -10.05
N LEU A 245 -8.66 5.96 -9.93
CA LEU A 245 -7.81 5.01 -9.21
C LEU A 245 -6.50 4.75 -9.96
N SER A 246 -6.55 4.63 -11.29
CA SER A 246 -5.35 4.50 -12.13
C SER A 246 -4.36 5.65 -11.92
N ARG A 247 -4.85 6.89 -11.74
CA ARG A 247 -3.99 8.05 -11.52
C ARG A 247 -3.32 8.05 -10.15
N LYS A 248 -4.05 7.67 -9.11
CA LYS A 248 -3.45 7.46 -7.79
C LYS A 248 -2.38 6.37 -7.85
N ALA A 249 -2.63 5.29 -8.58
CA ALA A 249 -1.70 4.17 -8.72
C ALA A 249 -0.39 4.57 -9.40
N ILE A 250 -0.45 5.45 -10.41
CA ILE A 250 0.75 6.04 -11.02
C ILE A 250 1.58 6.82 -10.00
N ILE A 251 0.95 7.67 -9.17
CA ILE A 251 1.68 8.39 -8.12
C ILE A 251 2.26 7.40 -7.10
N ALA A 252 1.54 6.31 -6.80
CA ALA A 252 1.99 5.29 -5.87
C ALA A 252 3.27 4.56 -6.30
N SER A 253 3.60 4.51 -7.60
CA SER A 253 4.83 3.85 -8.05
C SER A 253 6.10 4.65 -7.77
N THR A 254 5.99 5.96 -7.53
CA THR A 254 7.15 6.78 -7.14
C THR A 254 7.62 6.45 -5.73
N ARG A 255 6.84 5.67 -4.97
CA ARG A 255 7.20 5.16 -3.64
C ARG A 255 8.59 4.51 -3.64
N GLY A 256 8.91 3.72 -4.66
CA GLY A 256 10.20 3.03 -4.72
C GLY A 256 11.40 3.97 -4.66
N LEU A 257 11.29 5.16 -5.26
CA LEU A 257 12.34 6.19 -5.21
C LEU A 257 12.52 6.77 -3.80
N PHE A 258 11.41 7.04 -3.11
CA PHE A 258 11.45 7.54 -1.74
C PHE A 258 11.94 6.47 -0.75
N VAL A 259 11.56 5.20 -0.95
CA VAL A 259 12.08 4.08 -0.15
C VAL A 259 13.56 3.86 -0.40
N LEU A 260 14.04 3.96 -1.64
CA LEU A 260 15.47 3.89 -1.97
C LEU A 260 16.25 4.99 -1.24
N ALA A 261 15.82 6.25 -1.37
CA ALA A 261 16.46 7.38 -0.71
C ALA A 261 16.45 7.22 0.82
N GLY A 262 15.30 6.83 1.38
CA GLY A 262 15.16 6.58 2.81
C GLY A 262 16.01 5.41 3.29
N SER A 263 16.12 4.33 2.51
CA SER A 263 16.93 3.16 2.87
C SER A 263 18.41 3.48 2.88
N TYR A 264 18.87 4.28 1.93
CA TYR A 264 20.25 4.77 1.90
C TYR A 264 20.56 5.64 3.12
N VAL A 265 19.66 6.57 3.48
CA VAL A 265 19.86 7.48 4.62
C VAL A 265 19.77 6.76 5.97
N TYR A 266 18.78 5.88 6.17
CA TYR A 266 18.54 5.23 7.47
C TYR A 266 19.39 3.99 7.71
N PHE A 267 19.65 3.20 6.66
CA PHE A 267 20.33 1.92 6.80
C PHE A 267 21.74 1.90 6.18
N GLY A 268 22.10 2.90 5.36
CA GLY A 268 23.34 2.85 4.58
C GLY A 268 23.36 1.74 3.54
N VAL A 269 22.20 1.16 3.20
CA VAL A 269 22.09 0.02 2.29
C VAL A 269 21.62 0.50 0.92
N PHE A 270 22.39 0.15 -0.10
CA PHE A 270 22.02 0.33 -1.50
C PHE A 270 21.65 -1.04 -2.10
N PRO A 271 20.58 -1.14 -2.91
CA PRO A 271 20.27 -2.38 -3.61
C PRO A 271 21.38 -2.73 -4.62
N ASP A 272 21.49 -4.01 -4.95
CA ASP A 272 22.44 -4.48 -5.96
C ASP A 272 22.06 -3.97 -7.36
N THR A 273 22.97 -4.16 -8.31
CA THR A 273 22.81 -3.70 -9.69
C THR A 273 21.59 -4.32 -10.38
N ILE A 274 21.28 -5.58 -10.11
CA ILE A 274 20.13 -6.27 -10.72
C ILE A 274 18.82 -5.67 -10.17
N ALA A 275 18.70 -5.48 -8.86
CA ALA A 275 17.52 -4.87 -8.27
C ALA A 275 17.35 -3.40 -8.69
N LEU A 276 18.46 -2.66 -8.88
CA LEU A 276 18.42 -1.30 -9.41
C LEU A 276 17.91 -1.26 -10.85
N VAL A 277 18.49 -2.06 -11.74
CA VAL A 277 18.09 -2.11 -13.16
C VAL A 277 16.63 -2.55 -13.27
N GLY A 278 16.26 -3.63 -12.60
CA GLY A 278 14.87 -4.09 -12.57
C GLY A 278 13.94 -3.03 -11.97
N GLY A 279 14.36 -2.35 -10.91
CA GLY A 279 13.63 -1.23 -10.30
C GLY A 279 13.40 -0.07 -11.27
N MET A 280 14.43 0.35 -12.01
CA MET A 280 14.31 1.36 -13.06
C MET A 280 13.36 0.92 -14.17
N VAL A 281 13.42 -0.35 -14.60
CA VAL A 281 12.49 -0.90 -15.59
C VAL A 281 11.05 -0.85 -15.06
N THR A 282 10.81 -1.16 -13.78
CA THR A 282 9.46 -1.03 -13.21
C THR A 282 8.95 0.41 -13.22
N ILE A 283 9.82 1.37 -12.88
CA ILE A 283 9.48 2.79 -12.85
C ILE A 283 9.21 3.30 -14.27
N LEU A 284 10.05 2.95 -15.25
CA LEU A 284 9.84 3.27 -16.66
C LEU A 284 8.49 2.73 -17.17
N GLY A 285 8.16 1.49 -16.79
CA GLY A 285 6.85 0.90 -17.10
C GLY A 285 5.69 1.75 -16.58
N VAL A 286 5.76 2.19 -15.32
CA VAL A 286 4.70 3.04 -14.76
C VAL A 286 4.69 4.46 -15.34
N LEU A 287 5.86 5.03 -15.68
CA LEU A 287 5.92 6.31 -16.39
C LEU A 287 5.25 6.22 -17.77
N LEU A 288 5.47 5.13 -18.51
CA LEU A 288 4.79 4.86 -19.78
C LEU A 288 3.27 4.80 -19.64
N ILE A 289 2.78 4.16 -18.57
CA ILE A 289 1.35 4.18 -18.22
C ILE A 289 0.89 5.63 -17.99
N ALA A 290 1.65 6.41 -17.23
CA ALA A 290 1.32 7.81 -16.92
C ALA A 290 1.21 8.65 -18.21
N PHE A 291 2.19 8.54 -19.09
CA PHE A 291 2.19 9.21 -20.40
C PHE A 291 1.02 8.77 -21.28
N GLY A 292 0.70 7.47 -21.29
CA GLY A 292 -0.46 6.93 -21.99
C GLY A 292 -1.76 7.62 -21.53
N LYS A 293 -1.96 7.74 -20.22
CA LYS A 293 -3.15 8.41 -19.65
C LYS A 293 -3.24 9.89 -20.04
N LEU A 294 -2.13 10.62 -20.01
CA LEU A 294 -2.10 12.04 -20.38
C LEU A 294 -2.44 12.24 -21.86
N LYS A 295 -1.84 11.44 -22.75
CA LYS A 295 -2.09 11.53 -24.19
C LYS A 295 -3.55 11.22 -24.56
N PHE A 296 -4.20 10.32 -23.81
CA PHE A 296 -5.60 10.00 -24.02
C PHE A 296 -6.53 11.16 -23.63
N GLN A 297 -6.18 11.96 -22.62
CA GLN A 297 -6.98 13.13 -22.24
C GLN A 297 -6.93 14.25 -23.29
N ASN A 298 -5.76 14.51 -23.86
CA ASN A 298 -5.60 15.56 -24.87
C ASN A 298 -6.27 15.23 -26.21
N LYS A 299 -6.75 14.00 -26.43
CA LYS A 299 -7.57 13.63 -27.59
C LYS A 299 -9.07 13.81 -27.37
N MET A 300 -9.52 14.09 -26.14
CA MET A 300 -10.94 14.31 -25.80
C MET A 300 -11.30 15.79 -25.64
N PHE A 301 -10.32 16.69 -25.82
CA PHE A 301 -10.49 18.13 -26.00
C PHE A 301 -10.00 18.49 -27.40
#